data_AF-A0A7C2YVJ2-F1
#
_entry.id   AF-A0A7C2YVJ2-F1
#
_cell.length_a   1.000
_cell.length_b   1.000
_cell.length_c   1.000
_cell.angle_alpha   90.00
_cell.angle_beta   90.00
_cell.angle_gamma   90.00
#
_symmetry.space_group_name_H-M   'P 1'
#
loop_
_entity.id
_entity.type
_entity.pdbx_description
1 polymer ?
#
loop_
_entity_poly.entity_id
_entity_poly.type
_entity_poly.pdbx_seq_one_letter_code
_entity_poly.pdbx_strand_id
1 'polypeptide(L)' 'MSRRPNIEEALKKVSSRYELVHAAAKRVKQLLERGDDIFVRDRARGELIKKTFQAVEDIAQGKVQVIKIKKGANND' A
#
# COMPACT_ATOMS: atom_id res chain seq x y z
N MET A 1 11.68 -16.08 8.16
CA MET A 1 10.52 -16.50 7.32
C MET A 1 9.85 -15.25 6.78
N SER A 2 9.55 -15.17 5.49
CA SER A 2 8.88 -14.00 4.91
C SER A 2 7.48 -13.85 5.50
N ARG A 3 7.28 -12.79 6.31
CA ARG A 3 6.00 -12.46 6.91
C ARG A 3 4.97 -12.19 5.80
N ARG A 4 3.80 -12.81 5.90
CA ARG A 4 2.65 -12.49 5.03
C ARG A 4 1.99 -11.20 5.54
N PRO A 5 1.68 -10.23 4.66
CA PRO A 5 0.92 -9.05 5.05
C PRO A 5 -0.53 -9.45 5.41
N ASN A 6 -1.17 -8.67 6.28
CA ASN A 6 -2.54 -8.97 6.70
C ASN A 6 -3.57 -8.56 5.64
N ILE A 7 -3.81 -9.46 4.67
CA ILE A 7 -4.73 -9.23 3.54
C ILE A 7 -6.18 -9.07 4.04
N GLU A 8 -6.59 -9.82 5.05
CA GLU A 8 -7.96 -9.76 5.59
C GLU A 8 -8.30 -8.38 6.14
N GLU A 9 -7.39 -7.78 6.90
CA GLU A 9 -7.54 -6.41 7.38
C GLU A 9 -7.48 -5.39 6.24
N ALA A 10 -6.61 -5.59 5.24
CA ALA A 10 -6.55 -4.70 4.09
C ALA A 10 -7.86 -4.71 3.28
N LEU A 11 -8.51 -5.88 3.14
CA LEU A 11 -9.79 -6.01 2.43
C LEU A 11 -10.94 -5.27 3.14
N LYS A 12 -10.89 -5.11 4.47
CA LYS A 12 -11.87 -4.31 5.22
C LYS A 12 -11.76 -2.80 4.94
N LYS A 13 -10.65 -2.35 4.33
CA LYS A 13 -10.35 -0.93 4.06
C LYS A 13 -10.64 -0.50 2.62
N VAL A 14 -11.05 -1.45 1.78
CA VAL A 14 -11.37 -1.24 0.36
C VAL A 14 -12.73 -1.85 0.01
N SER A 15 -13.29 -1.43 -1.11
CA SER A 15 -14.57 -1.90 -1.62
C SER A 15 -14.49 -3.20 -2.41
N SER A 16 -13.31 -3.59 -2.91
CA SER A 16 -13.14 -4.85 -3.64
C SER A 16 -11.71 -5.37 -3.63
N ARG A 17 -11.55 -6.67 -3.94
CA ARG A 17 -10.24 -7.30 -4.13
C ARG A 17 -9.41 -6.63 -5.24
N TYR A 18 -10.06 -6.18 -6.31
CA TYR A 18 -9.38 -5.44 -7.38
C TYR A 18 -8.93 -4.05 -6.93
N GLU A 19 -9.76 -3.36 -6.12
CA GLU A 19 -9.38 -2.06 -5.56
C GLU A 19 -8.16 -2.18 -4.64
N LEU A 20 -8.05 -3.27 -3.86
CA LEU A 20 -6.85 -3.55 -3.06
C LEU A 20 -5.59 -3.60 -3.93
N VAL A 21 -5.64 -4.29 -5.08
CA VAL A 21 -4.51 -4.40 -6.00
C VAL A 21 -4.11 -3.03 -6.56
N HIS A 22 -5.09 -2.24 -7.02
CA HIS A 22 -4.81 -0.90 -7.54
C HIS A 22 -4.29 0.06 -6.45
N ALA A 23 -4.84 0.00 -5.25
CA ALA A 23 -4.40 0.80 -4.11
C ALA A 23 -2.97 0.44 -3.70
N ALA A 24 -2.66 -0.85 -3.59
CA ALA A 24 -1.32 -1.34 -3.26
C ALA A 24 -0.30 -0.92 -4.33
N ALA A 25 -0.62 -1.05 -5.61
CA ALA A 25 0.26 -0.63 -6.71
C ALA A 25 0.56 0.89 -6.66
N LYS A 26 -0.46 1.72 -6.44
CA LYS A 26 -0.27 3.17 -6.27
C LYS A 26 0.59 3.49 -5.05
N ARG A 27 0.37 2.79 -3.93
CA ARG A 27 1.17 2.98 -2.73
C ARG A 27 2.63 2.57 -2.93
N VAL A 28 2.89 1.47 -3.65
CA VAL A 28 4.26 1.08 -4.02
C VAL A 28 4.95 2.18 -4.83
N LYS A 29 4.25 2.79 -5.79
CA LYS A 29 4.80 3.93 -6.55
C LYS A 29 5.23 5.08 -5.63
N GLN A 30 4.40 5.47 -4.66
CA GLN A 30 4.76 6.48 -3.66
C GLN A 30 5.96 6.07 -2.79
N LEU A 31 6.11 4.78 -2.48
CA LEU A 31 7.25 4.27 -1.73
C LEU A 31 8.53 4.29 -2.57
N LEU A 32 8.43 4.08 -3.89
CA LEU A 32 9.55 4.17 -4.83
C LEU A 32 10.01 5.62 -5.05
N GLU A 33 9.09 6.60 -5.01
CA GLU A 33 9.46 8.03 -5.05
C GLU A 33 10.36 8.47 -3.89
N ARG A 34 10.36 7.72 -2.77
CA ARG A 34 11.22 7.97 -1.60
C ARG A 34 12.58 7.26 -1.67
N GLY A 35 12.84 6.52 -2.75
CA GLY A 35 14.12 5.83 -3.02
C GLY A 35 13.94 4.61 -3.92
N ASP A 36 14.95 4.30 -4.72
CA ASP A 36 14.87 3.31 -5.81
C ASP A 36 14.88 1.84 -5.37
N ASP A 37 15.13 1.55 -4.09
CA ASP A 37 15.15 0.17 -3.58
C ASP A 37 13.73 -0.45 -3.59
N ILE A 38 13.62 -1.73 -3.91
CA ILE A 38 12.35 -2.48 -3.83
C ILE A 38 12.04 -2.96 -2.40
N PHE A 39 12.99 -2.82 -1.48
CA PHE A 39 12.86 -3.17 -0.07
C PHE A 39 12.72 -1.94 0.82
N VAL A 40 12.03 -2.13 1.94
CA VAL A 40 11.98 -1.23 3.09
C VAL A 40 12.72 -1.93 4.22
N ARG A 41 13.69 -1.24 4.82
CA ARG A 41 14.43 -1.75 5.97
C ARG A 41 13.63 -1.50 7.24
N ASP A 42 13.07 -2.56 7.81
CA ASP A 42 12.45 -2.51 9.13
C ASP A 42 13.57 -2.43 10.19
N ARG A 43 13.82 -1.23 10.70
CA ARG A 43 14.86 -0.99 11.71
C ARG A 43 14.57 -1.64 13.05
N ALA A 44 13.30 -1.90 13.38
CA ALA A 44 12.92 -2.50 14.65
C ALA A 44 13.19 -4.01 14.67
N ARG A 45 13.07 -4.67 13.51
CA ARG A 45 13.22 -6.12 13.38
C ARG A 45 14.49 -6.55 12.63
N GLY A 46 15.19 -5.61 12.00
CA GLY A 46 16.35 -5.89 11.16
C GLY A 46 16.01 -6.57 9.84
N GLU A 47 14.74 -6.56 9.42
CA GLU A 47 14.26 -7.30 8.25
C GLU A 47 14.14 -6.41 6.99
N LEU A 48 14.35 -7.00 5.82
CA LEU A 48 14.06 -6.38 4.53
C LEU A 48 12.67 -6.81 4.06
N ILE A 49 11.75 -5.85 3.98
CA ILE A 49 10.36 -6.08 3.58
C ILE A 49 10.15 -5.54 2.17
N LYS A 50 9.61 -6.35 1.26
CA LYS A 50 9.26 -5.86 -0.08
C LYS A 50 8.25 -4.73 0.04
N LYS A 51 8.43 -3.65 -0.73
CA LYS A 51 7.49 -2.51 -0.76
C LYS A 51 6.04 -2.93 -1.06
N THR A 52 5.85 -4.01 -1.82
CA THR A 52 4.52 -4.59 -2.07
C THR A 52 3.86 -5.12 -0.79
N PHE A 53 4.60 -5.80 0.08
CA PHE A 53 4.10 -6.23 1.38
C PHE A 53 3.86 -5.04 2.30
N GLN A 54 4.78 -4.06 2.32
CA GLN A 54 4.59 -2.84 3.10
C GLN A 54 3.34 -2.08 2.65
N ALA A 55 3.07 -2.00 1.35
CA ALA A 55 1.90 -1.31 0.82
C ALA A 55 0.58 -1.95 1.26
N VAL A 56 0.50 -3.29 1.27
CA VAL A 56 -0.70 -4.00 1.78
C VAL A 56 -0.86 -3.78 3.29
N GLU A 57 0.25 -3.82 4.04
CA GLU A 57 0.23 -3.58 5.49
C GLU A 57 -0.15 -2.12 5.82
N ASP A 58 0.33 -1.15 5.05
CA ASP A 58 -0.06 0.27 5.19
C ASP A 58 -1.56 0.46 4.98
N ILE A 59 -2.16 -0.26 4.02
CA ILE A 59 -3.62 -0.26 3.80
C ILE A 59 -4.32 -0.91 5.00
N ALA A 60 -3.87 -2.09 5.44
CA ALA A 60 -4.45 -2.78 6.61
C ALA A 60 -4.44 -1.90 7.87
N GLN A 61 -3.34 -1.17 8.11
CA GLN A 61 -3.15 -0.27 9.25
C GLN A 61 -3.88 1.07 9.09
N GLY A 62 -4.55 1.32 7.95
CA GLY A 62 -5.24 2.58 7.69
C GLY A 62 -4.32 3.78 7.44
N LYS A 63 -3.03 3.55 7.16
CA LYS A 63 -2.09 4.62 6.76
C LYS A 63 -2.34 5.14 5.35
N VAL A 64 -3.10 4.39 4.55
CA VAL A 64 -3.50 4.74 3.19
C VAL A 64 -5.02 4.77 3.11
N GLN A 65 -5.56 5.87 2.60
CA GLN A 65 -6.98 6.01 2.33
C GLN A 65 -7.23 6.03 0.82
N VAL A 66 -8.13 5.15 0.34
CA VAL A 66 -8.54 5.15 -1.06
C VAL A 66 -9.66 6.16 -1.26
N ILE A 67 -9.37 7.25 -1.98
CA ILE A 67 -10.33 8.31 -2.27
C ILE A 67 -10.83 8.14 -3.71
N LYS A 68 -12.15 8.03 -3.88
CA LYS A 68 -12.78 8.05 -5.20
C LYS A 68 -12.92 9.50 -5.64
N ILE A 69 -12.11 9.91 -6.62
CA ILE A 69 -12.25 11.21 -7.25
C ILE A 69 -13.54 11.16 -8.07
N LYS A 70 -14.55 11.95 -7.70
CA LYS A 70 -15.72 12.17 -8.56
C LYS A 70 -15.22 12.86 -9.82
N LYS A 71 -15.46 12.23 -10.98
CA LYS A 71 -15.10 12.76 -12.29
C LYS A 71 -15.86 14.09 -12.48
N GLY A 72 -15.22 15.22 -12.21
CA GLY A 72 -15.86 16.54 -12.27
C GLY A 72 -15.11 17.72 -11.63
N ALA A 73 -13.93 17.53 -11.00
CA ALA A 73 -13.24 18.60 -10.28
C ALA A 73 -11.97 19.16 -10.95
N ASN A 74 -11.61 18.71 -12.17
CA ASN A 74 -10.51 19.29 -12.94
C ASN A 74 -11.01 19.60 -14.36
N ASN A 75 -11.59 20.78 -14.52
CA ASN A 75 -11.70 21.51 -15.78
C ASN A 75 -11.90 22.98 -15.36
N ASP A 76 -10.82 23.61 -14.91
CA ASP A 76 -10.62 25.07 -14.87
C ASP A 76 -9.11 25.32 -14.99
#